data_AF-U1PDV7-F1
#
_entry.id   AF-U1PDV7-F1
#
_cell.length_a   1.000
_cell.length_b   1.000
_cell.length_c   1.000
_cell.angle_alpha   90.00
_cell.angle_beta   90.00
_cell.angle_gamma   90.00
#
_symmetry.space_group_name_H-M   'P 1'
#
loop_
_entity.id
_entity.type
_entity.pdbx_description
1 polymer ?
#
loop_
_entity_poly.entity_id
_entity_poly.type
_entity_poly.pdbx_seq_one_letter_code
_entity_poly.pdbx_strand_id
1 'polypeptide(L)' 'MPSIVDKLNDFRGTRPAQAISAAMFLASGLYNLFYNPGVLALIFGVLFSVVGVLAVYKLIVGESIVQSIAS' A
#
# COMPACT_ATOMS: atom_id res chain seq x y z
N MET A 1 -12.93 6.70 28.12
CA MET A 1 -13.32 6.19 26.78
C MET A 1 -12.10 6.31 25.89
N PRO A 2 -11.57 5.21 25.32
CA PRO A 2 -10.47 5.33 24.35
C PRO A 2 -10.97 6.14 23.16
N SER A 3 -10.20 7.14 22.75
CA SER A 3 -10.61 8.05 21.70
C SER A 3 -10.68 7.31 20.36
N ILE A 4 -11.50 7.79 19.43
CA ILE A 4 -11.57 7.23 18.07
C ILE A 4 -10.18 7.23 17.39
N VAL A 5 -9.34 8.20 17.77
CA VAL A 5 -7.95 8.35 17.32
C VAL A 5 -7.07 7.21 17.81
N ASP A 6 -7.23 6.76 19.06
CA ASP A 6 -6.47 5.65 19.64
C ASP A 6 -6.79 4.32 18.95
N LYS A 7 -8.09 4.08 18.69
CA LYS A 7 -8.52 2.91 17.93
C LYS A 7 -7.95 2.93 16.51
N LEU A 8 -7.95 4.09 15.85
CA LEU A 8 -7.42 4.22 14.49
C LEU A 8 -5.90 3.99 14.46
N ASN A 9 -5.16 4.43 15.49
CA ASN A 9 -3.73 4.18 15.61
C ASN A 9 -3.41 2.70 15.85
N ASP A 10 -4.19 2.01 16.69
CA ASP A 10 -4.09 0.56 16.85
C ASP A 10 -4.37 -0.16 15.52
N PHE A 11 -5.38 0.27 14.77
CA PHE A 11 -5.70 -0.32 13.47
C PHE A 11 -4.58 -0.12 12.44
N ARG A 12 -3.92 1.05 12.37
CA ARG A 12 -2.85 1.32 11.39
C ARG A 12 -1.65 0.36 11.48
N GLY A 13 -1.40 -0.25 12.65
CA GLY A 13 -0.36 -1.25 12.84
C GLY A 13 -0.76 -2.68 12.46
N THR A 14 -2.04 -2.95 12.23
CA THR A 14 -2.55 -4.30 12.02
C THR A 14 -2.42 -4.77 10.56
N ARG A 15 -2.15 -6.07 10.38
CA ARG A 15 -2.14 -6.75 9.06
C ARG A 15 -3.35 -6.40 8.18
N PRO A 16 -4.61 -6.37 8.66
CA PRO A 16 -5.75 -5.98 7.82
C PRO A 16 -5.71 -4.52 7.35
N ALA A 17 -5.24 -3.57 8.15
CA ALA A 17 -5.12 -2.18 7.69
C ALA A 17 -4.04 -2.00 6.61
N GLN A 18 -2.94 -2.77 6.71
CA GLN A 18 -1.94 -2.82 5.64
C GLN A 18 -2.49 -3.45 4.36
N ALA A 19 -3.43 -4.41 4.46
CA ALA A 19 -4.05 -5.04 3.30
C ALA A 19 -5.00 -4.08 2.60
N ILE A 20 -5.81 -3.35 3.37
CA ILE A 20 -6.73 -2.33 2.85
C ILE A 20 -5.94 -1.21 2.18
N SER A 21 -4.87 -0.72 2.81
CA SER A 21 -4.04 0.33 2.21
C SER A 21 -3.34 -0.16 0.95
N ALA A 22 -2.74 -1.36 0.97
CA ALA A 22 -2.12 -1.97 -0.20
C ALA A 22 -3.11 -2.10 -1.37
N ALA A 23 -4.32 -2.60 -1.10
CA ALA A 23 -5.39 -2.72 -2.10
C ALA A 23 -5.80 -1.35 -2.67
N MET A 24 -5.95 -0.33 -1.82
CA MET A 24 -6.28 1.03 -2.26
C MET A 24 -5.19 1.66 -3.13
N PHE A 25 -3.92 1.52 -2.73
CA PHE A 25 -2.77 2.02 -3.49
C PHE A 25 -2.66 1.33 -4.86
N LEU A 26 -2.82 0.00 -4.88
CA LEU A 26 -2.72 -0.79 -6.10
C LEU A 26 -3.89 -0.51 -7.05
N ALA A 27 -5.12 -0.39 -6.54
CA ALA A 27 -6.29 -0.01 -7.32
C ALA A 27 -6.17 1.40 -7.90
N SER A 28 -5.70 2.38 -7.11
CA SER A 28 -5.51 3.75 -7.59
C SER A 28 -4.39 3.87 -8.64
N GLY A 29 -3.31 3.11 -8.46
CA GLY A 29 -2.22 3.03 -9.43
C GLY A 29 -2.68 2.46 -10.76
N LEU A 30 -3.37 1.31 -10.73
CA LEU A 30 -3.94 0.69 -11.93
C LEU A 30 -4.98 1.60 -12.61
N TYR A 31 -5.87 2.22 -11.85
CA TYR A 31 -6.87 3.12 -12.43
C TYR A 31 -6.21 4.27 -13.19
N ASN A 32 -5.20 4.92 -12.60
CA ASN A 32 -4.47 5.98 -13.28
C ASN A 32 -3.71 5.49 -14.52
N LEU A 33 -3.18 4.27 -14.49
CA LEU A 33 -2.44 3.71 -15.62
C LEU A 33 -3.35 3.35 -16.81
N PHE A 34 -4.54 2.82 -16.54
CA PHE A 34 -5.45 2.28 -17.56
C PHE A 34 -6.51 3.28 -18.04
N TYR A 35 -6.96 4.21 -17.19
CA TYR A 35 -8.09 5.09 -17.50
C TYR A 35 -7.71 6.56 -17.68
N ASN A 36 -6.52 7.00 -17.26
CA ASN A 36 -6.07 8.38 -17.43
C ASN A 36 -4.88 8.47 -18.41
N PRO A 37 -5.07 8.97 -19.64
CA PRO A 37 -3.96 9.25 -20.53
C PRO A 37 -3.23 10.52 -20.08
N GLY A 38 -1.97 10.38 -19.65
CA GLY A 38 -1.12 11.52 -19.30
C GLY A 38 0.18 11.11 -18.63
N VAL A 39 1.25 11.87 -18.88
CA VAL A 39 2.58 11.60 -18.31
C VAL A 39 2.56 11.60 -16.78
N LEU A 40 1.80 12.51 -16.17
CA LEU A 40 1.61 12.55 -14.71
C LEU A 40 0.85 11.32 -14.20
N ALA A 41 -0.20 10.89 -14.91
CA ALA A 41 -0.94 9.68 -14.54
C ALA A 41 -0.08 8.42 -14.64
N LEU A 42 0.87 8.40 -15.58
CA LEU A 42 1.84 7.32 -15.73
C LEU A 42 2.85 7.31 -14.58
N ILE A 43 3.38 8.47 -14.19
CA ILE A 43 4.30 8.61 -13.05
C ILE A 43 3.61 8.19 -11.74
N PHE A 44 2.43 8.76 -11.44
CA PHE A 44 1.69 8.41 -10.24
C PHE A 44 1.19 6.97 -10.28
N GLY A 45 0.71 6.49 -11.43
CA GLY A 45 0.26 5.12 -11.63
C GLY A 45 1.34 4.10 -11.31
N VAL A 46 2.53 4.27 -11.89
CA VAL A 46 3.68 3.39 -11.63
C VAL A 46 4.13 3.46 -10.17
N LEU A 47 4.27 4.65 -9.59
CA LEU A 47 4.69 4.79 -8.19
C LEU A 47 3.70 4.14 -7.22
N PHE A 48 2.40 4.39 -7.41
CA PHE A 48 1.35 3.82 -6.56
C PHE A 48 1.23 2.31 -6.73
N SER A 49 1.38 1.79 -7.96
CA SER A 49 1.41 0.35 -8.22
C SER A 49 2.63 -0.33 -7.57
N VAL A 50 3.82 0.27 -7.65
CA VAL A 50 5.04 -0.27 -7.00
C VAL A 50 4.85 -0.31 -5.48
N VAL A 51 4.41 0.79 -4.86
CA VAL A 51 4.14 0.84 -3.41
C VAL A 51 3.06 -0.17 -3.01
N GLY A 52 1.99 -0.28 -3.80
CA GLY A 52 0.93 -1.27 -3.57
C GLY A 52 1.45 -2.70 -3.61
N VAL A 53 2.25 -3.05 -4.62
CA VAL A 53 2.84 -4.40 -4.75
C VAL A 53 3.81 -4.70 -3.60
N LEU A 54 4.66 -3.74 -3.21
CA LEU A 54 5.57 -3.89 -2.07
C LEU A 54 4.80 -4.09 -0.76
N ALA A 55 3.69 -3.36 -0.58
CA ALA A 55 2.82 -3.49 0.58
C ALA A 55 2.11 -4.86 0.61
N VAL A 56 1.61 -5.33 -0.53
CA VAL A 56 1.05 -6.69 -0.68
C VAL A 56 2.11 -7.76 -0.39
N TYR A 57 3.32 -7.60 -0.94
CA TYR A 57 4.42 -8.54 -0.72
C TYR A 57 4.78 -8.66 0.75
N LYS A 58 4.94 -7.52 1.45
CA LYS A 58 5.17 -7.49 2.91
C LYS A 58 4.06 -8.22 3.66
N LEU A 59 2.83 -8.16 3.17
CA LEU A 59 1.68 -8.79 3.79
C LEU A 59 1.65 -10.32 3.60
N ILE A 60 2.02 -10.79 2.41
CA ILE A 60 2.05 -12.22 2.06
C ILE A 60 3.26 -12.90 2.71
N VAL A 61 4.44 -12.29 2.60
CA VAL A 61 5.71 -12.88 3.07
C VAL A 61 5.90 -12.66 4.57
N GLY A 62 5.22 -11.67 5.16
CA GLY A 62 5.32 -11.39 6.60
C GLY A 62 6.62 -10.70 7.02
N GLU A 63 7.61 -10.62 6.12
CA GLU A 63 8.86 -9.90 6.29
C GLU A 63 8.88 -8.64 5.42
N SER A 64 9.54 -7.58 5.90
CA SER A 64 9.83 -6.45 5.02
C SER A 64 10.92 -6.85 4.03
N ILE A 65 10.81 -6.42 2.77
CA ILE A 65 11.84 -6.67 1.74
C ILE A 65 13.22 -6.18 2.21
N VAL A 66 13.24 -5.12 3.01
CA VAL A 66 14.45 -4.58 3.65
C VAL A 66 15.08 -5.57 4.63
N GLN A 67 14.27 -6.33 5.38
CA GLN A 67 14.77 -7.41 6.25
C GLN A 67 15.23 -8.62 5.44
N SER A 68 14.53 -8.97 4.36
CA SER A 68 14.87 -10.13 3.53
C SER A 68 16.19 -9.93 2.76
N ILE A 69 16.53 -8.70 2.37
CA ILE A 69 17.80 -8.36 1.71
C ILE A 69 18.98 -8.24 2.71
N ALA A 70 18.68 -7.93 3.97
CA ALA A 70 19.69 -7.77 5.02
C ALA A 70 20.09 -9.10 5.71
N SER A 71 19.42 -10.21 5.37
CA SER A 71 19.74 -11.58 5.83
C SER A 71 20.60 -12.32 4.81
#